data_AF-A0A724WU59-F1
#
_entry.id   AF-A0A724WU59-F1
#
_cell.length_a   1.000
_cell.length_b   1.000
_cell.length_c   1.000
_cell.angle_alpha   90.00
_cell.angle_beta   90.00
_cell.angle_gamma   90.00
#
_symmetry.space_group_name_H-M   'P 1'
#
loop_
_entity.id
_entity.type
_entity.pdbx_description
1 polymer ?
#
loop_
_entity_poly.entity_id
_entity_poly.type
_entity_poly.pdbx_seq_one_letter_code
_entity_poly.pdbx_strand_id
1 'polypeptide(L)' 'MTNQTLEAQFEQRFGSPSTHRFFAPGRINLIGEHTDYNGGHVFPCALTFGTHAIAR' A
#
# COMPACT_ATOMS: atom_id res chain seq x y z
N MET A 1 -12.25 -5.67 1.39
CA MET A 1 -11.77 -7.07 1.30
C MET A 1 -10.83 -7.30 2.46
N THR A 2 -10.93 -8.43 3.15
CA THR A 2 -10.01 -8.75 4.25
C THR A 2 -8.73 -9.38 3.71
N ASN A 3 -7.63 -9.32 4.47
CA ASN A 3 -6.34 -9.88 4.05
C ASN A 3 -6.43 -11.37 3.68
N GLN A 4 -7.24 -12.13 4.41
CA GLN A 4 -7.48 -13.56 4.18
C GLN A 4 -8.17 -13.82 2.82
N THR A 5 -8.95 -12.86 2.31
CA THR A 5 -9.54 -12.96 0.96
C THR A 5 -8.50 -12.84 -0.15
N LEU A 6 -7.48 -12.00 0.04
CA LEU A 6 -6.46 -11.74 -0.99
C LEU A 6 -5.49 -12.91 -1.18
N GLU A 7 -5.10 -13.58 -0.10
CA GLU A 7 -4.23 -14.77 -0.15
C GLU A 7 -4.96 -15.95 -0.81
N ALA A 8 -6.24 -16.15 -0.49
CA ALA A 8 -7.07 -17.16 -1.15
C ALA A 8 -7.25 -16.89 -2.65
N GLN A 9 -7.47 -15.62 -3.03
CA GLN A 9 -7.54 -15.22 -4.44
C GLN A 9 -6.21 -15.43 -5.17
N PHE A 10 -5.07 -15.19 -4.51
CA PHE A 10 -3.75 -15.46 -5.07
C PHE A 10 -3.58 -16.96 -5.35
N GLU A 11 -3.87 -17.82 -4.38
CA GLU A 11 -3.77 -19.28 -4.57
C GLU A 11 -4.70 -19.78 -5.66
N GLN A 12 -5.94 -19.30 -5.71
CA GLN A 12 -6.90 -19.62 -6.78
C GLN A 12 -6.36 -19.22 -8.16
N ARG A 13 -5.64 -18.10 -8.27
CA ARG A 13 -5.15 -17.57 -9.54
C ARG A 13 -3.83 -18.20 -10.00
N PHE A 14 -2.93 -18.50 -9.07
CA PHE A 14 -1.56 -18.93 -9.34
C PHE A 14 -1.27 -20.39 -8.96
N GLY A 15 -2.27 -21.13 -8.45
CA GLY A 15 -2.18 -22.56 -8.13
C GLY A 15 -1.22 -22.89 -6.99
N SER A 16 -0.86 -21.89 -6.18
CA SER A 16 0.04 -22.07 -5.04
C SER A 16 -0.13 -20.97 -3.99
N PRO A 17 0.13 -21.26 -2.71
CA PRO A 17 -0.02 -20.28 -1.64
C PRO A 17 1.03 -19.18 -1.75
N SER A 18 0.64 -17.94 -1.42
CA SER A 18 1.56 -16.82 -1.27
C SER A 18 2.49 -17.01 -0.07
N THR A 19 3.71 -16.48 -0.15
CA THR A 19 4.67 -16.49 0.98
C THR A 19 4.83 -15.12 1.62
N HIS A 20 4.44 -14.05 0.94
CA HIS A 20 4.61 -12.68 1.41
C HIS A 20 3.37 -11.83 1.18
N ARG A 21 3.16 -10.90 2.11
CA ARG A 21 2.12 -9.87 2.04
C ARG A 21 2.73 -8.52 2.38
N PHE A 22 2.45 -7.53 1.53
CA PHE A 22 2.88 -6.15 1.71
C PHE A 22 1.67 -5.22 1.69
N PHE A 23 1.74 -4.14 2.47
CA PHE A 23 0.78 -3.06 2.44
C PHE A 23 1.51 -1.73 2.37
N ALA A 24 1.15 -0.91 1.39
CA ALA A 24 1.62 0.46 1.24
C ALA A 24 0.41 1.41 1.37
N PRO A 25 0.30 2.20 2.46
CA PRO A 25 -0.79 3.15 2.59
C PRO A 25 -0.65 4.25 1.54
N GLY A 26 -1.79 4.71 1.01
CA GLY A 26 -1.83 6.00 0.35
C GLY A 26 -1.52 7.12 1.34
N ARG A 27 -1.20 8.30 0.83
CA ARG A 27 -0.93 9.48 1.66
C ARG A 27 -1.56 10.72 1.07
N ILE A 28 -2.00 11.61 1.94
CA ILE A 28 -2.34 12.98 1.59
C ILE A 28 -1.32 13.92 2.22
N ASN A 29 -1.07 15.06 1.60
CA ASN A 29 -0.34 16.13 2.24
C ASN A 29 -1.33 17.08 2.90
N LEU A 30 -1.11 17.47 4.15
CA LEU A 30 -1.95 18.46 4.82
C LEU A 30 -1.52 19.88 4.44
N ILE A 31 -0.21 20.09 4.27
CA ILE A 31 0.40 21.35 3.83
C ILE A 31 1.82 21.13 3.28
N GLY A 32 2.25 22.00 2.37
CA GLY A 32 3.57 21.94 1.74
C GLY A 32 3.55 21.31 0.35
N GLU A 33 2.56 21.65 -0.49
CA GLU A 33 2.57 21.23 -1.89
C GLU A 33 3.72 21.89 -2.64
N HIS A 34 4.35 21.16 -3.55
CA HIS A 34 5.40 21.67 -4.44
C HIS A 34 6.68 22.19 -3.74
N THR A 35 6.88 21.88 -2.47
CA THR A 35 8.10 22.27 -1.72
C THR A 35 9.10 21.12 -1.58
N ASP A 36 8.61 19.89 -1.63
CA ASP A 36 9.37 18.66 -1.38
C ASP A 36 10.52 18.46 -2.37
N TYR A 37 10.29 18.64 -3.67
CA TYR A 37 11.34 18.52 -4.70
C TYR A 37 12.41 19.61 -4.62
N ASN A 38 12.19 20.67 -3.82
CA ASN A 38 13.17 21.70 -3.53
C ASN A 38 13.85 21.52 -2.15
N GLY A 39 13.61 20.38 -1.47
CA GLY A 39 14.14 20.11 -0.14
C GLY A 39 13.39 20.81 1.00
N GLY A 40 12.21 21.38 0.73
CA GLY A 40 11.35 21.95 1.75
C GLY A 40 10.68 20.89 2.62
N HIS A 41 10.30 21.27 3.84
CA HIS A 41 9.49 20.41 4.71
C HIS A 41 8.05 20.31 4.20
N VAL A 42 7.44 19.16 4.45
CA VAL A 42 6.03 18.84 4.15
C VAL A 42 5.38 18.19 5.37
N PHE A 43 4.05 18.27 5.47
CA PHE A 43 3.31 17.65 6.58
C PHE A 43 2.27 16.64 6.07
N PRO A 44 2.73 15.43 5.66
CA PRO A 44 1.85 14.40 5.14
C PRO A 44 1.22 13.54 6.24
N CYS A 45 0.15 12.85 5.87
CA CYS A 45 -0.52 11.84 6.70
C CYS A 45 -0.84 10.59 5.88
N ALA A 46 -0.59 9.42 6.47
CA ALA A 46 -0.96 8.14 5.88
C ALA A 46 -2.47 7.91 5.98
N LEU A 47 -3.06 7.40 4.90
CA LEU A 47 -4.46 6.99 4.85
C LEU A 47 -4.59 5.52 5.26
N THR A 48 -5.78 5.13 5.70
CA THR A 48 -6.14 3.71 5.87
C THR A 48 -6.37 3.01 4.53
N PHE A 49 -6.62 3.79 3.46
CA PHE A 49 -6.71 3.30 2.09
C PHE A 49 -5.30 3.17 1.49
N GLY A 50 -5.02 2.04 0.84
CA GLY A 50 -3.72 1.78 0.25
C GLY A 50 -3.70 0.52 -0.60
N THR A 51 -2.51 0.19 -1.11
CA THR A 51 -2.30 -0.92 -2.01
C THR A 51 -1.78 -2.13 -1.24
N HIS A 52 -2.40 -3.28 -1.47
CA HIS A 52 -1.90 -4.56 -1.00
C HIS A 52 -1.18 -5.28 -2.14
N ALA A 53 -0.05 -5.92 -1.83
CA ALA A 53 0.64 -6.81 -2.75
C ALA A 53 0.80 -8.19 -2.09
N ILE A 54 0.40 -9.22 -2.80
CA ILE A 54 0.55 -10.62 -2.41
C ILE A 54 1.56 -11.24 -3.36
N ALA A 55 2.60 -11.88 -2.83
CA ALA A 55 3.70 -12.42 -3.61
C ALA A 55 4.12 -13.81 -3.11
N ARG A 56 4.76 -14.57 -4.00
CA ARG A 56 5.38 -15.86 -3.68
C ARG A 56 6.85 -15.86 -4.06
#